data_AF-A0A0E0ML56-F1
#
_entry.id   AF-A0A0E0ML56-F1
#
_cell.length_a   1.000
_cell.length_b   1.000
_cell.length_c   1.000
_cell.angle_alpha   90.00
_cell.angle_beta   90.00
_cell.angle_gamma   90.00
#
_symmetry.space_group_name_H-M   'P 1'
#
loop_
_entity.id
_entity.type
_entity.pdbx_description
1 polymer ?
#
loop_
_entity_poly.entity_id
_entity_poly.type
_entity_poly.pdbx_seq_one_letter_code
_entity_poly.pdbx_strand_id
1 'polypeptide(L)'
;MKASAQAPFSKQSAQHALFGQFAIEENDQAVKDACVDLLKCGQRQMRYKLKQTFFDGIATNKVRLTSPLRSMTDEQWQALVKMWSDPKHKEKCLKNKLNRENVRYQQRTGSRCYIAHCHVVKQTKYKDVSATAIYLFKECHRSRKNGFSEPVKNIIADMEAIIDDPVQDGEEPKTHTGVISQVMPKSKFLQNAGLEPAAPKRNGKAIVAARVQELQAELEAERQDATNLRDKLDGQQHELDSLKKKVDEAEATRRQQFEETESLKKSSDETNALLRRLLALNTPFGQPQ
;
A
#
# COMPACT_ATOMS: atom_id res chain seq x y z
N MET A 1 -55.15 -48.63 17.58
CA MET A 1 -54.84 -47.45 16.75
C MET A 1 -53.58 -46.80 17.29
N LYS A 2 -52.42 -47.02 16.63
CA LYS A 2 -51.13 -46.45 17.04
C LYS A 2 -50.97 -45.06 16.43
N ALA A 3 -50.83 -44.03 17.26
CA ALA A 3 -50.45 -42.69 16.83
C ALA A 3 -48.94 -42.65 16.61
N SER A 4 -48.52 -42.28 15.39
CA SER A 4 -47.12 -42.14 15.00
C SER A 4 -46.58 -40.81 15.55
N ALA A 5 -45.56 -40.88 16.39
CA ALA A 5 -44.87 -39.71 16.93
C ALA A 5 -43.93 -39.11 15.88
N GLN A 6 -44.14 -37.84 15.55
CA GLN A 6 -43.28 -37.09 14.64
C GLN A 6 -42.01 -36.66 15.38
N ALA A 7 -40.87 -37.17 14.93
CA ALA A 7 -39.55 -36.94 15.53
C ALA A 7 -39.12 -35.46 15.48
N PRO A 8 -38.30 -34.98 16.44
CA PRO A 8 -37.86 -33.61 16.50
C PRO A 8 -36.87 -33.29 15.37
N PHE A 9 -37.14 -32.21 14.62
CA PHE A 9 -36.23 -31.63 13.63
C PHE A 9 -34.88 -31.29 14.29
N SER A 10 -33.86 -32.13 14.06
CA SER A 10 -32.49 -31.92 14.52
C SER A 10 -31.77 -30.93 13.60
N LYS A 11 -30.76 -30.21 14.13
CA LYS A 11 -29.95 -29.23 13.37
C LYS A 11 -29.29 -29.79 12.10
N GLN A 12 -29.11 -31.11 12.02
CA GLN A 12 -28.61 -31.81 10.82
C GLN A 12 -29.61 -31.85 9.66
N SER A 13 -30.93 -31.80 9.94
CA SER A 13 -31.95 -31.88 8.88
C SER A 13 -32.03 -30.63 8.01
N ALA A 14 -31.76 -29.45 8.59
CA ALA A 14 -31.70 -28.19 7.85
C ALA A 14 -30.41 -28.04 7.02
N GLN A 15 -29.32 -28.69 7.44
CA GLN A 15 -28.07 -28.74 6.69
C GLN A 15 -28.27 -29.57 5.42
N HIS A 16 -28.76 -30.82 5.53
CA HIS A 16 -28.96 -31.71 4.38
C HIS A 16 -29.89 -31.16 3.28
N ALA A 17 -30.91 -30.37 3.63
CA ALA A 17 -31.84 -29.82 2.65
C ALA A 17 -31.24 -28.72 1.75
N LEU A 18 -30.17 -28.03 2.18
CA LEU A 18 -29.46 -27.03 1.37
C LEU A 18 -28.38 -27.66 0.47
N PHE A 19 -27.85 -28.83 0.84
CA PHE A 19 -26.76 -29.51 0.12
C PHE A 19 -27.18 -30.16 -1.20
N GLY A 20 -28.47 -30.46 -1.40
CA GLY A 20 -28.93 -31.13 -2.62
C GLY A 20 -28.92 -30.28 -3.90
N GLN A 21 -28.69 -28.97 -3.80
CA GLN A 21 -28.91 -28.04 -4.92
C GLN A 21 -27.63 -27.36 -5.45
N PHE A 22 -26.52 -27.51 -4.74
CA PHE A 22 -25.21 -26.98 -5.15
C PHE A 22 -24.13 -27.99 -4.72
N ALA A 23 -23.23 -28.35 -5.62
CA ALA A 23 -22.05 -29.17 -5.30
C ALA A 23 -21.11 -28.35 -4.39
N ILE A 24 -21.40 -28.36 -3.10
CA ILE A 24 -20.66 -27.63 -2.08
C ILE A 24 -19.89 -28.65 -1.25
N GLU A 25 -18.56 -28.60 -1.33
CA GLU A 25 -17.66 -29.39 -0.49
C GLU A 25 -17.85 -28.99 0.97
N GLU A 26 -18.44 -29.87 1.79
CA GLU A 26 -18.81 -29.64 3.20
C GLU A 26 -17.61 -29.24 4.08
N ASN A 27 -16.41 -29.66 3.68
CA ASN A 27 -15.18 -29.38 4.42
C ASN A 27 -14.41 -28.15 3.97
N ASP A 28 -14.86 -27.47 2.90
CA ASP A 28 -14.22 -26.26 2.42
C ASP A 28 -14.32 -25.14 3.47
N GLN A 29 -13.18 -24.47 3.71
CA GLN A 29 -13.08 -23.40 4.69
C GLN A 29 -13.98 -22.21 4.32
N ALA A 30 -14.10 -21.86 3.03
CA ALA A 30 -14.96 -20.79 2.56
C ALA A 30 -16.44 -21.08 2.83
N VAL A 31 -16.84 -22.36 2.73
CA VAL A 31 -18.21 -22.81 3.02
C VAL A 31 -18.49 -22.73 4.52
N LYS A 32 -17.54 -23.17 5.36
CA LYS A 32 -17.64 -23.03 6.82
C LYS A 32 -17.73 -21.58 7.26
N ASP A 33 -16.90 -20.70 6.68
CA ASP A 33 -16.90 -19.27 6.98
C ASP A 33 -18.21 -18.60 6.58
N ALA A 34 -18.72 -18.91 5.38
CA ALA A 34 -20.02 -18.40 4.93
C ALA A 34 -21.17 -18.86 5.84
N CYS A 35 -21.19 -20.13 6.24
CA CYS A 35 -22.18 -20.66 7.19
C CYS A 35 -22.09 -19.95 8.56
N VAL A 36 -20.88 -19.75 9.07
CA VAL A 36 -20.65 -19.04 10.33
C VAL A 36 -21.15 -17.61 10.25
N ASP A 37 -20.86 -16.89 9.17
CA ASP A 37 -21.31 -15.51 8.97
C ASP A 37 -22.83 -15.38 8.85
N LEU A 38 -23.49 -16.34 8.21
CA LEU A 38 -24.94 -16.42 8.15
C LEU A 38 -25.55 -16.55 9.56
N LEU A 39 -24.98 -17.40 10.41
CA LEU A 39 -25.47 -17.65 11.77
C LEU A 39 -25.16 -16.51 12.74
N LYS A 40 -24.03 -15.80 12.57
CA LYS A 40 -23.64 -14.66 13.41
C LYS A 40 -24.72 -13.57 13.47
N CYS A 41 -25.40 -13.31 12.35
CA CYS A 41 -26.47 -12.31 12.29
C CYS A 41 -27.63 -12.66 13.22
N GLY A 42 -28.11 -13.90 13.16
CA GLY A 42 -29.17 -14.40 14.03
C GLY A 42 -28.77 -14.36 15.51
N GLN A 43 -27.53 -14.79 15.81
CA GLN A 43 -27.01 -14.76 17.18
C GLN A 43 -26.92 -13.33 17.74
N ARG A 44 -26.48 -12.36 16.94
CA ARG A 44 -26.44 -10.94 17.36
C ARG A 44 -27.84 -10.42 17.68
N GLN A 45 -28.82 -10.72 16.84
CA GLN A 45 -30.20 -10.28 17.06
C GLN A 45 -30.81 -10.92 18.31
N MET A 46 -30.56 -12.22 18.53
CA MET A 46 -30.97 -12.92 19.74
C MET A 46 -30.35 -12.28 20.99
N ARG A 47 -29.03 -12.04 21.00
CA ARG A 47 -28.34 -11.38 22.12
C ARG A 47 -28.88 -9.97 22.38
N TYR A 48 -29.20 -9.21 21.33
CA TYR A 48 -29.82 -7.89 21.47
C TYR A 48 -31.18 -7.97 22.18
N LYS A 49 -32.07 -8.86 21.74
CA LYS A 49 -33.40 -9.06 22.38
C LYS A 49 -33.27 -9.50 23.83
N LEU A 50 -32.33 -10.41 24.12
CA LEU A 50 -32.07 -10.87 25.49
C LEU A 50 -31.59 -9.73 26.38
N LYS A 51 -30.63 -8.93 25.91
CA LYS A 51 -30.13 -7.77 26.64
C LYS A 51 -31.26 -6.77 26.90
N GLN A 52 -32.05 -6.45 25.88
CA GLN A 52 -33.16 -5.51 25.99
C GLN A 52 -34.23 -5.95 27.00
N THR A 53 -34.50 -7.26 27.09
CA THR A 53 -35.60 -7.79 27.92
C THR A 53 -35.15 -8.08 29.36
N PHE A 54 -33.93 -8.57 29.55
CA PHE A 54 -33.47 -9.16 30.82
C PHE A 54 -32.27 -8.45 31.45
N PHE A 55 -31.75 -7.40 30.83
CA PHE A 55 -30.59 -6.66 31.35
C PHE A 55 -30.80 -5.14 31.34
N ASP A 56 -31.22 -4.56 30.22
CA ASP A 56 -31.39 -3.11 30.10
C ASP A 56 -32.51 -2.63 31.03
N GLY A 57 -32.22 -1.64 31.88
CA GLY A 57 -33.19 -1.06 32.84
C GLY A 57 -33.41 -1.88 34.12
N ILE A 58 -32.73 -3.01 34.29
CA ILE A 58 -32.81 -3.83 35.50
C ILE A 58 -31.63 -3.49 36.42
N ALA A 59 -31.90 -3.29 37.72
CA ALA A 59 -30.85 -3.08 38.71
C ALA A 59 -29.92 -4.29 38.78
N THR A 60 -28.60 -4.06 38.89
CA THR A 60 -27.57 -5.12 38.83
C THR A 60 -27.86 -6.31 39.76
N ASN A 61 -28.38 -6.05 40.96
CA ASN A 61 -28.69 -7.08 41.96
C ASN A 61 -29.92 -7.93 41.62
N LYS A 62 -30.70 -7.54 40.60
CA LYS A 62 -31.91 -8.23 40.14
C LYS A 62 -31.72 -8.90 38.77
N VAL A 63 -30.53 -8.82 38.18
CA VAL A 63 -30.24 -9.51 36.91
C VAL A 63 -30.24 -11.01 37.17
N ARG A 64 -30.98 -11.75 36.33
CA ARG A 64 -31.11 -13.20 36.44
C ARG A 64 -29.73 -13.87 36.33
N LEU A 65 -29.47 -14.85 37.18
CA LEU A 65 -28.25 -15.67 37.12
C LEU A 65 -28.42 -16.90 36.21
N THR A 66 -29.67 -17.28 35.92
CA THR A 66 -30.03 -18.43 35.07
C THR A 66 -30.41 -17.98 33.66
N SER A 67 -30.10 -18.82 32.69
CA SER A 67 -30.36 -18.61 31.28
C SER A 67 -31.87 -18.54 31.02
N PRO A 68 -32.36 -17.48 30.35
CA PRO A 68 -33.75 -17.38 29.96
C PRO A 68 -34.10 -18.27 28.75
N LEU A 69 -33.11 -18.94 28.12
CA LEU A 69 -33.30 -19.77 26.93
C LEU A 69 -32.90 -21.22 27.21
N ARG A 70 -33.75 -22.17 26.78
CA ARG A 70 -33.43 -23.60 26.85
C ARG A 70 -32.22 -24.01 26.00
N SER A 71 -31.90 -23.23 24.97
CA SER A 71 -30.81 -23.50 24.03
C SER A 71 -29.45 -22.95 24.47
N MET A 72 -29.37 -22.30 25.62
CA MET A 72 -28.16 -21.64 26.13
C MET A 72 -27.95 -22.05 27.58
N THR A 73 -26.72 -22.41 27.94
CA THR A 73 -26.39 -22.80 29.32
C THR A 73 -26.30 -21.58 30.23
N ASP A 74 -26.39 -21.81 31.54
CA ASP A 74 -26.31 -20.75 32.54
C ASP A 74 -24.93 -20.08 32.54
N GLU A 75 -23.86 -20.82 32.29
CA GLU A 75 -22.50 -20.29 32.19
C GLU A 75 -22.36 -19.34 30.99
N GLN A 76 -22.96 -19.71 29.85
CA GLN A 76 -22.97 -18.87 28.64
C GLN A 76 -23.77 -17.58 28.87
N TRP A 77 -24.89 -17.67 29.58
CA TRP A 77 -25.68 -16.51 29.99
C TRP A 77 -24.91 -15.57 30.92
N GLN A 78 -24.29 -16.11 31.96
CA GLN A 78 -23.49 -15.34 32.91
C GLN A 78 -22.30 -14.67 32.23
N ALA A 79 -21.66 -15.33 31.26
CA ALA A 79 -20.61 -14.72 30.46
C ALA A 79 -21.12 -13.50 29.65
N LEU A 80 -22.35 -13.55 29.12
CA LEU A 80 -22.98 -12.41 28.44
C LEU A 80 -23.28 -11.26 29.41
N VAL A 81 -23.85 -11.57 30.58
CA VAL A 81 -24.14 -10.57 31.63
C VAL A 81 -22.85 -9.90 32.11
N LYS A 82 -21.78 -10.67 32.32
CA LYS A 82 -20.45 -10.15 32.67
C LYS A 82 -19.92 -9.22 31.58
N MET A 83 -20.00 -9.62 30.31
CA MET A 83 -19.58 -8.80 29.17
C MET A 83 -20.39 -7.49 29.06
N TRP A 84 -21.71 -7.52 29.27
CA TRP A 84 -22.54 -6.31 29.22
C TRP A 84 -22.33 -5.37 30.41
N SER A 85 -21.94 -5.92 31.56
CA SER A 85 -21.62 -5.16 32.76
C SER A 85 -20.25 -4.49 32.72
N ASP A 86 -19.30 -5.02 31.93
CA ASP A 86 -17.94 -4.49 31.79
C ASP A 86 -17.96 -2.99 31.39
N PRO A 87 -17.33 -2.09 32.19
CA PRO A 87 -17.23 -0.67 31.88
C PRO A 87 -16.64 -0.39 30.50
N LYS A 88 -15.60 -1.14 30.07
CA LYS A 88 -14.98 -0.95 28.76
C LYS A 88 -15.95 -1.26 27.62
N HIS A 89 -16.77 -2.30 27.79
CA HIS A 89 -17.81 -2.66 26.83
C HIS A 89 -18.89 -1.58 26.74
N LYS A 90 -19.33 -1.05 27.89
CA LYS A 90 -20.34 0.03 27.95
C LYS A 90 -19.85 1.30 27.26
N GLU A 91 -18.62 1.72 27.54
CA GLU A 91 -18.00 2.89 26.91
C GLU A 91 -17.95 2.73 25.38
N LYS A 92 -17.51 1.56 24.89
CA LYS A 92 -17.48 1.26 23.45
C LYS A 92 -18.88 1.31 22.83
N CYS A 93 -19.89 0.83 23.53
CA CYS A 93 -21.28 0.90 23.06
C CYS A 93 -21.78 2.35 22.96
N LEU A 94 -21.49 3.20 23.95
CA LEU A 94 -21.85 4.62 23.94
C LEU A 94 -21.16 5.36 22.79
N LYS A 95 -19.85 5.17 22.61
CA LYS A 95 -19.10 5.74 21.48
C LYS A 95 -19.69 5.30 20.13
N ASN A 96 -20.02 4.01 19.99
CA ASN A 96 -20.64 3.51 18.76
C ASN A 96 -22.04 4.09 18.51
N LYS A 97 -22.82 4.38 19.57
CA LYS A 97 -24.13 5.03 19.45
C LYS A 97 -23.98 6.47 18.97
N LEU A 98 -23.11 7.26 19.60
CA LEU A 98 -22.78 8.63 19.18
C LEU A 98 -22.27 8.66 17.72
N ASN A 99 -21.41 7.71 17.35
CA ASN A 99 -20.92 7.60 15.97
C ASN A 99 -22.05 7.29 14.97
N ARG A 100 -23.06 6.50 15.36
CA ARG A 100 -24.23 6.21 14.50
C ARG A 100 -25.15 7.43 14.36
N GLU A 101 -25.30 8.21 15.43
CA GLU A 101 -26.07 9.46 15.41
C GLU A 101 -25.43 10.50 14.47
N ASN A 102 -24.10 10.48 14.32
CA ASN A 102 -23.38 11.32 13.37
C ASN A 102 -23.51 10.91 11.89
N VAL A 103 -24.14 9.77 11.58
CA VAL A 103 -24.32 9.31 10.18
C VAL A 103 -25.43 10.12 9.50
N ARG A 104 -25.02 11.14 8.73
CA ARG A 104 -25.92 12.08 8.04
C ARG A 104 -26.66 11.47 6.85
N TYR A 105 -25.98 10.67 6.04
CA TYR A 105 -26.52 10.14 4.78
C TYR A 105 -26.63 8.62 4.87
N GLN A 106 -27.86 8.13 5.06
CA GLN A 106 -28.13 6.70 5.22
C GLN A 106 -28.20 6.03 3.84
N GLN A 107 -27.37 5.01 3.61
CA GLN A 107 -27.43 4.22 2.38
C GLN A 107 -28.76 3.46 2.28
N ARG A 108 -29.29 3.35 1.06
CA ARG A 108 -30.53 2.62 0.72
C ARG A 108 -30.28 1.48 -0.25
N THR A 109 -29.06 0.93 -0.27
CA THR A 109 -28.60 -0.15 -1.15
C THR A 109 -29.03 -1.56 -0.70
N GLY A 110 -29.71 -1.67 0.45
CA GLY A 110 -30.13 -2.94 1.03
C GLY A 110 -28.95 -3.73 1.57
N SER A 111 -28.87 -5.03 1.26
CA SER A 111 -27.76 -5.91 1.62
C SER A 111 -26.50 -5.69 0.78
N ARG A 112 -26.59 -4.95 -0.33
CA ARG A 112 -25.45 -4.68 -1.21
C ARG A 112 -24.62 -3.53 -0.67
N CYS A 113 -23.30 -3.67 -0.72
CA CYS A 113 -22.38 -2.55 -0.51
C CYS A 113 -22.48 -1.55 -1.68
N TYR A 114 -21.98 -0.33 -1.48
CA TYR A 114 -21.94 0.71 -2.51
C TYR A 114 -21.33 0.22 -3.82
N ILE A 115 -20.14 -0.40 -3.80
CA ILE A 115 -19.47 -0.92 -5.00
C ILE A 115 -20.36 -1.88 -5.78
N ALA A 116 -20.89 -2.91 -5.10
CA ALA A 116 -21.75 -3.91 -5.73
C ALA A 116 -23.06 -3.28 -6.25
N HIS A 117 -23.64 -2.33 -5.52
CA HIS A 117 -24.86 -1.64 -5.96
C HIS A 117 -24.59 -0.75 -7.18
N CYS A 118 -23.56 0.09 -7.14
CA CYS A 118 -23.14 0.93 -8.26
C CYS A 118 -22.83 0.10 -9.51
N HIS A 119 -22.16 -1.05 -9.36
CA HIS A 119 -21.90 -1.97 -10.46
C HIS A 119 -23.21 -2.48 -11.12
N VAL A 120 -24.17 -2.95 -10.32
CA VAL A 120 -25.48 -3.38 -10.82
C VAL A 120 -26.22 -2.23 -11.50
N VAL A 121 -26.18 -1.03 -10.92
CA VAL A 121 -26.83 0.16 -11.49
C VAL A 121 -26.23 0.51 -12.84
N LYS A 122 -24.89 0.50 -12.95
CA LYS A 122 -24.17 0.71 -14.22
C LYS A 122 -24.61 -0.32 -15.27
N GLN A 123 -24.61 -1.60 -14.92
CA GLN A 123 -24.98 -2.67 -15.86
C GLN A 123 -26.45 -2.71 -16.27
N THR A 124 -27.37 -2.32 -15.38
CA THR A 124 -28.81 -2.48 -15.63
C THR A 124 -29.46 -1.26 -16.24
N LYS A 125 -29.05 -0.05 -15.81
CA LYS A 125 -29.68 1.21 -16.21
C LYS A 125 -28.82 2.04 -17.17
N TYR A 126 -27.51 1.78 -17.24
CA TYR A 126 -26.52 2.65 -17.90
C TYR A 126 -25.55 1.86 -18.77
N LYS A 127 -26.08 0.91 -19.55
CA LYS A 127 -25.25 0.04 -20.40
C LYS A 127 -24.36 0.84 -21.37
N ASP A 128 -24.85 1.98 -21.84
CA ASP A 128 -24.21 2.75 -22.92
C ASP A 128 -23.79 4.19 -22.51
N VAL A 129 -24.17 4.66 -21.31
CA VAL A 129 -23.88 6.02 -20.83
C VAL A 129 -23.13 5.95 -19.49
N SER A 130 -22.00 6.65 -19.37
CA SER A 130 -21.25 6.69 -18.11
C SER A 130 -22.11 7.29 -16.99
N ALA A 131 -22.51 6.46 -16.02
CA ALA A 131 -23.31 6.91 -14.89
C ALA A 131 -22.50 7.91 -14.05
N THR A 132 -22.94 9.17 -14.09
CA THR A 132 -22.38 10.28 -13.34
C THR A 132 -22.36 10.04 -11.84
N ALA A 133 -21.35 10.60 -11.14
CA ALA A 133 -21.19 10.45 -9.69
C ALA A 133 -22.44 10.88 -8.89
N ILE A 134 -23.06 12.00 -9.27
CA ILE A 134 -24.31 12.50 -8.65
C ILE A 134 -25.47 11.53 -8.88
N TYR A 135 -25.56 10.95 -10.07
CA TYR A 135 -26.60 9.96 -10.34
C TYR A 135 -26.44 8.72 -9.46
N LEU A 136 -25.21 8.19 -9.36
CA LEU A 136 -24.91 7.06 -8.47
C LEU A 136 -25.21 7.41 -7.01
N PHE A 137 -24.95 8.65 -6.59
CA PHE A 137 -25.30 9.13 -5.27
C PHE A 137 -26.82 9.09 -5.03
N LYS A 138 -27.62 9.61 -5.97
CA LYS A 138 -29.08 9.56 -5.93
C LYS A 138 -29.57 8.12 -5.83
N GLU A 139 -29.09 7.22 -6.68
CA GLU A 139 -29.54 5.82 -6.68
C GLU A 139 -29.21 5.11 -5.36
N CYS A 140 -28.04 5.36 -4.78
CA CYS A 140 -27.63 4.72 -3.53
C CYS A 140 -28.39 5.23 -2.29
N HIS A 141 -29.02 6.41 -2.35
CA HIS A 141 -29.72 7.02 -1.21
C HIS A 141 -31.24 7.11 -1.39
N ARG A 142 -31.77 6.65 -2.52
CA ARG A 142 -33.21 6.62 -2.79
C ARG A 142 -33.85 5.37 -2.19
N SER A 143 -34.78 5.55 -1.26
CA SER A 143 -35.68 4.48 -0.84
C SER A 143 -36.79 4.28 -1.87
N ARG A 144 -37.11 3.02 -2.19
CA ARG A 144 -38.28 2.70 -3.03
C ARG A 144 -39.61 3.10 -2.40
N LYS A 145 -39.70 3.04 -1.07
CA LYS A 145 -40.93 3.35 -0.32
C LYS A 145 -41.05 4.83 0.02
N ASN A 146 -39.95 5.43 0.48
CA ASN A 146 -39.97 6.75 1.13
C ASN A 146 -39.21 7.83 0.36
N GLY A 147 -38.64 7.51 -0.82
CA GLY A 147 -37.83 8.45 -1.58
C GLY A 147 -36.54 8.86 -0.86
N PHE A 148 -36.17 10.14 -0.98
CA PHE A 148 -34.99 10.74 -0.36
C PHE A 148 -35.29 11.26 1.04
N SER A 149 -34.36 11.08 1.97
CA SER A 149 -34.41 11.76 3.27
C SER A 149 -34.11 13.25 3.11
N GLU A 150 -34.62 14.08 4.01
CA GLU A 150 -34.42 15.54 3.96
C GLU A 150 -32.95 15.98 3.81
N PRO A 151 -31.98 15.43 4.58
CA PRO A 151 -30.57 15.79 4.40
C PRO A 151 -30.01 15.43 3.01
N VAL A 152 -30.58 14.42 2.36
CA VAL A 152 -30.16 13.99 1.01
C VAL A 152 -30.81 14.86 -0.06
N LYS A 153 -32.03 15.36 0.15
CA LYS A 153 -32.65 16.32 -0.79
C LYS A 153 -31.86 17.62 -0.83
N ASN A 154 -31.52 18.17 0.35
CA ASN A 154 -30.76 19.41 0.45
C ASN A 154 -29.41 19.29 -0.28
N ILE A 155 -28.69 18.18 -0.04
CA ILE A 155 -27.39 17.97 -0.67
C ILE A 155 -27.50 17.77 -2.19
N ILE A 156 -28.58 17.14 -2.67
CA ILE A 156 -28.84 17.00 -4.11
C ILE A 156 -29.09 18.38 -4.72
N ALA A 157 -29.89 19.23 -4.08
CA ALA A 157 -30.16 20.58 -4.53
C ALA A 157 -28.88 21.43 -4.56
N ASP A 158 -28.03 21.33 -3.53
CA ASP A 158 -26.73 22.03 -3.50
C ASP A 158 -25.83 21.57 -4.66
N MET A 159 -25.80 20.27 -4.95
CA MET A 159 -25.01 19.74 -6.07
C MET A 159 -25.56 20.17 -7.43
N GLU A 160 -26.88 20.23 -7.60
CA GLU A 160 -27.54 20.68 -8.83
C GLU A 160 -27.32 22.18 -9.05
N ALA A 161 -27.46 23.01 -8.00
CA ALA A 161 -27.20 24.45 -8.07
C ALA A 161 -25.76 24.77 -8.52
N ILE A 162 -24.76 24.04 -8.02
CA ILE A 162 -23.35 24.24 -8.41
C ILE A 162 -23.09 23.87 -9.89
N ILE A 163 -23.89 22.96 -10.45
CA ILE A 163 -23.79 22.54 -11.85
C ILE A 163 -24.52 23.52 -12.76
N ASP A 164 -25.66 24.04 -12.31
CA ASP A 164 -26.49 24.98 -13.05
C ASP A 164 -25.93 26.42 -13.01
N ASP A 165 -25.00 26.72 -12.09
CA ASP A 165 -24.28 27.99 -12.06
C ASP A 165 -23.47 28.19 -13.36
N PRO A 166 -23.69 29.29 -14.10
CA PRO A 166 -22.98 29.54 -15.35
C PRO A 166 -21.48 29.68 -15.09
N VAL A 167 -20.71 28.87 -15.80
CA VAL A 167 -19.24 28.89 -15.77
C VAL A 167 -18.76 30.29 -16.15
N GLN A 168 -17.98 30.94 -15.27
CA GLN A 168 -17.34 32.21 -15.60
C GLN A 168 -16.40 32.00 -16.80
N ASP A 169 -16.43 32.95 -17.74
CA ASP A 169 -15.71 32.89 -19.01
C ASP A 169 -14.23 32.52 -18.78
N GLY A 170 -13.86 31.27 -19.11
CA GLY A 170 -12.49 30.74 -19.01
C GLY A 170 -12.24 29.60 -18.00
N GLU A 171 -13.20 29.18 -17.18
CA GLU A 171 -13.03 28.05 -16.24
C GLU A 171 -13.54 26.72 -16.84
N GLU A 172 -12.90 25.57 -16.53
CA GLU A 172 -13.40 24.27 -16.99
C GLU A 172 -14.71 23.89 -16.26
N PRO A 173 -15.70 23.26 -16.93
CA PRO A 173 -16.92 22.79 -16.28
C PRO A 173 -16.61 21.88 -15.09
N LYS A 174 -17.18 22.18 -13.91
CA LYS A 174 -16.94 21.41 -12.70
C LYS A 174 -17.32 19.95 -12.90
N THR A 175 -16.36 19.05 -12.70
CA THR A 175 -16.61 17.61 -12.76
C THR A 175 -17.57 17.20 -11.64
N HIS A 176 -18.46 16.23 -11.90
CA HIS A 176 -19.44 15.77 -10.93
C HIS A 176 -18.84 15.14 -9.67
N THR A 177 -17.63 14.57 -9.77
CA THR A 177 -16.84 14.12 -8.62
C THR A 177 -16.33 15.32 -7.83
N GLY A 178 -15.84 16.37 -8.49
CA GLY A 178 -15.45 17.64 -7.87
C GLY A 178 -16.60 18.30 -7.11
N VAL A 179 -17.80 18.35 -7.70
CA VAL A 179 -19.01 18.87 -7.04
C VAL A 179 -19.34 18.09 -5.76
N ILE A 180 -19.28 16.76 -5.81
CA ILE A 180 -19.52 15.92 -4.62
C ILE A 180 -18.47 16.18 -3.53
N SER A 181 -17.20 16.34 -3.91
CA SER A 181 -16.12 16.65 -2.96
C SER A 181 -16.27 18.04 -2.35
N GLN A 182 -16.74 19.02 -3.11
CA GLN A 182 -17.02 20.38 -2.62
C GLN A 182 -18.19 20.39 -1.63
N VAL A 183 -19.30 19.74 -1.98
CA VAL A 183 -20.53 19.76 -1.18
C VAL A 183 -20.42 18.85 0.05
N MET A 184 -19.66 17.75 -0.04
CA MET A 184 -19.52 16.76 1.02
C MET A 184 -18.04 16.39 1.30
N PRO A 185 -17.21 17.33 1.77
CA PRO A 185 -15.76 17.14 1.87
C PRO A 185 -15.35 16.04 2.87
N LYS A 186 -16.18 15.76 3.87
CA LYS A 186 -15.92 14.71 4.88
C LYS A 186 -16.47 13.33 4.48
N SER A 187 -17.16 13.23 3.34
CA SER A 187 -17.80 11.98 2.91
C SER A 187 -16.79 11.03 2.27
N LYS A 188 -16.92 9.74 2.55
CA LYS A 188 -16.17 8.67 1.87
C LYS A 188 -16.95 8.07 0.69
N PHE A 189 -18.00 8.74 0.25
CA PHE A 189 -18.90 8.21 -0.78
C PHE A 189 -18.17 7.87 -2.07
N LEU A 190 -17.34 8.77 -2.61
CA LEU A 190 -16.63 8.56 -3.88
C LEU A 190 -15.72 7.31 -3.83
N GLN A 191 -14.99 7.14 -2.73
CA GLN A 191 -14.17 5.95 -2.48
C GLN A 191 -15.03 4.69 -2.36
N ASN A 192 -16.11 4.75 -1.57
CA ASN A 192 -17.00 3.60 -1.34
C ASN A 192 -17.79 3.20 -2.60
N ALA A 193 -18.04 4.14 -3.51
CA ALA A 193 -18.70 3.91 -4.79
C ALA A 193 -17.73 3.42 -5.88
N GLY A 194 -16.42 3.37 -5.60
CA GLY A 194 -15.39 3.01 -6.57
C GLY A 194 -15.17 4.07 -7.65
N LEU A 195 -15.43 5.35 -7.35
CA LEU A 195 -15.23 6.49 -8.24
C LEU A 195 -13.90 7.20 -7.98
N GLU A 196 -13.35 7.04 -6.78
CA GLU A 196 -11.99 7.45 -6.44
C GLU A 196 -11.21 6.27 -5.84
N PRO A 197 -9.89 6.21 -6.07
CA PRO A 197 -9.06 5.24 -5.38
C PRO A 197 -9.23 5.44 -3.87
N ALA A 198 -9.41 4.34 -3.13
CA ALA A 198 -9.37 4.40 -1.69
C ALA A 198 -8.01 4.98 -1.30
N ALA A 199 -8.01 6.10 -0.54
CA ALA A 199 -6.78 6.60 0.05
C ALA A 199 -6.06 5.41 0.70
N PRO A 200 -4.77 5.17 0.39
CA PRO A 200 -4.08 3.99 0.87
C PRO A 200 -4.29 3.92 2.38
N LYS A 201 -4.94 2.85 2.85
CA LYS A 201 -5.15 2.66 4.27
C LYS A 201 -3.77 2.79 4.89
N ARG A 202 -3.59 3.81 5.75
CA ARG A 202 -2.35 4.06 6.50
C ARG A 202 -2.17 2.93 7.51
N ASN A 203 -1.83 1.75 7.01
CA ASN A 203 -1.36 0.63 7.78
C ASN A 203 0.13 0.93 7.92
N GLY A 204 0.66 1.08 9.15
CA GLY A 204 2.11 1.31 9.34
C GLY A 204 2.98 0.29 8.57
N LYS A 205 2.45 -0.92 8.35
CA LYS A 205 3.08 -1.98 7.55
C LYS A 205 3.32 -1.61 6.08
N ALA A 206 2.44 -0.85 5.44
CA ALA A 206 2.60 -0.45 4.03
C ALA A 206 3.64 0.67 3.87
N ILE A 207 3.71 1.60 4.82
CA ILE A 207 4.74 2.66 4.86
C ILE A 207 6.11 2.03 5.11
N VAL A 208 6.19 1.09 6.07
CA VAL A 208 7.44 0.35 6.33
C VAL A 208 7.85 -0.48 5.12
N ALA A 209 6.91 -1.16 4.44
CA ALA A 209 7.22 -1.92 3.23
C ALA A 209 7.74 -1.04 2.09
N ALA A 210 7.11 0.12 1.86
CA ALA A 210 7.56 1.08 0.85
C ALA A 210 8.95 1.64 1.19
N ARG A 211 9.21 1.99 2.45
CA ARG A 211 10.52 2.49 2.89
C ARG A 211 11.61 1.42 2.81
N VAL A 212 11.28 0.16 3.10
CA VAL A 212 12.21 -0.96 2.94
C VAL A 212 12.54 -1.18 1.47
N GLN A 213 11.55 -1.12 0.56
CA GLN A 213 11.81 -1.24 -0.88
C GLN A 213 12.68 -0.10 -1.42
N GLU A 214 12.42 1.14 -0.98
CA GLU A 214 13.23 2.31 -1.34
C GLU A 214 14.69 2.15 -0.87
N LEU A 215 14.90 1.80 0.41
CA LEU A 215 16.24 1.57 0.96
C LEU A 215 16.96 0.39 0.30
N GLN A 216 16.23 -0.66 -0.09
CA GLN A 216 16.79 -1.79 -0.80
C GLN A 216 17.30 -1.38 -2.19
N ALA A 217 16.53 -0.58 -2.92
CA ALA A 217 16.92 -0.07 -4.24
C ALA A 217 18.12 0.89 -4.16
N GLU A 218 18.14 1.77 -3.15
CA GLU A 218 19.26 2.69 -2.91
C GLU A 218 20.55 1.93 -2.56
N LEU A 219 20.46 0.88 -1.73
CA LEU A 219 21.60 0.03 -1.40
C LEU A 219 22.13 -0.75 -2.61
N GLU A 220 21.26 -1.22 -3.50
CA GLU A 220 21.65 -1.92 -4.72
C GLU A 220 22.34 -0.96 -5.71
N ALA A 221 21.85 0.27 -5.85
CA ALA A 221 22.50 1.30 -6.63
C ALA A 221 23.89 1.64 -6.07
N GLU A 222 24.01 1.85 -4.76
CA GLU A 222 25.29 2.13 -4.10
C GLU A 222 26.29 0.97 -4.24
N ARG A 223 25.82 -0.28 -4.16
CA ARG A 223 26.66 -1.46 -4.44
C ARG A 223 27.17 -1.49 -5.88
N GLN A 224 26.32 -1.14 -6.84
CA GLN A 224 26.71 -1.08 -8.24
C GLN A 224 27.75 0.03 -8.46
N ASP A 225 27.57 1.19 -7.84
CA ASP A 225 28.53 2.28 -7.92
C ASP A 225 29.87 1.91 -7.27
N ALA A 226 29.85 1.22 -6.13
CA ALA A 226 31.06 0.70 -5.49
C ALA A 226 31.80 -0.30 -6.38
N THR A 227 31.09 -1.19 -7.09
CA THR A 227 31.72 -2.09 -8.08
C THR A 227 32.32 -1.32 -9.25
N ASN A 228 31.61 -0.34 -9.79
CA ASN A 228 32.09 0.49 -10.89
C ASN A 228 33.35 1.28 -10.50
N LEU A 229 33.41 1.79 -9.26
CA LEU A 229 34.59 2.47 -8.73
C LEU A 229 35.77 1.52 -8.54
N ARG A 230 35.53 0.31 -8.05
CA ARG A 230 36.57 -0.71 -7.92
C ARG A 230 37.16 -1.09 -9.28
N ASP A 231 36.33 -1.32 -10.28
CA ASP A 231 36.79 -1.63 -11.65
C ASP A 231 37.63 -0.50 -12.25
N LYS A 232 37.23 0.77 -12.01
CA LYS A 232 38.03 1.94 -12.42
C LYS A 232 39.38 1.99 -11.71
N LEU A 233 39.40 1.70 -10.41
CA LEU A 233 40.62 1.71 -9.62
C LEU A 233 41.59 0.62 -10.08
N ASP A 234 41.08 -0.58 -10.36
CA ASP A 234 41.86 -1.68 -10.93
C ASP A 234 42.40 -1.32 -12.32
N GLY A 235 41.59 -0.65 -13.16
CA GLY A 235 42.03 -0.10 -14.44
C GLY A 235 43.16 0.92 -14.31
N GLN A 236 43.01 1.90 -13.40
CA GLN A 236 44.05 2.90 -13.13
C GLN A 236 45.33 2.29 -12.56
N GLN A 237 45.21 1.27 -11.71
CA GLN A 237 46.36 0.56 -11.17
C GLN A 237 47.14 -0.14 -12.29
N HIS A 238 46.45 -0.80 -13.23
CA HIS A 238 47.09 -1.43 -14.38
C HIS A 238 47.78 -0.40 -15.31
N GLU A 239 47.18 0.77 -15.51
CA GLU A 239 47.80 1.87 -16.27
C GLU A 239 49.07 2.40 -15.58
N LEU A 240 49.03 2.60 -14.25
CA LEU A 240 50.19 3.02 -13.47
C LEU A 240 51.33 2.01 -13.55
N ASP A 241 51.02 0.71 -13.45
CA ASP A 241 52.02 -0.36 -13.56
C ASP A 241 52.64 -0.41 -14.97
N SER A 242 51.83 -0.22 -16.01
CA SER A 242 52.31 -0.11 -17.39
C SER A 242 53.22 1.11 -17.60
N LEU A 243 52.83 2.27 -17.07
CA LEU A 243 53.60 3.49 -17.20
C LEU A 243 54.91 3.41 -16.43
N LYS A 244 54.89 2.84 -15.21
CA LYS A 244 56.08 2.59 -14.40
C LYS A 244 57.10 1.73 -15.15
N LYS A 245 56.65 0.63 -15.76
CA LYS A 245 57.53 -0.22 -16.58
C LYS A 245 58.18 0.56 -17.72
N LYS A 246 57.43 1.41 -18.43
CA LYS A 246 57.99 2.25 -19.50
C LYS A 246 59.01 3.28 -18.98
N VAL A 247 58.79 3.84 -17.80
CA VAL A 247 59.75 4.75 -17.15
C VAL A 247 61.04 4.03 -16.80
N ASP A 248 60.94 2.81 -16.24
CA ASP A 248 62.11 1.99 -15.92
C ASP A 248 62.92 1.63 -17.17
N GLU A 249 62.24 1.24 -18.26
CA GLU A 249 62.85 0.96 -19.57
C GLU A 249 63.52 2.22 -20.18
N ALA A 250 62.88 3.38 -20.08
CA ALA A 250 63.43 4.65 -20.56
C ALA A 250 64.62 5.14 -19.71
N GLU A 251 64.61 4.90 -18.39
CA GLU A 251 65.78 5.15 -17.54
C GLU A 251 66.94 4.23 -17.89
N ALA A 252 66.71 2.94 -18.10
CA ALA A 252 67.76 2.00 -18.51
C ALA A 252 68.40 2.43 -19.84
N THR A 253 67.58 2.83 -20.80
CA THR A 253 68.06 3.33 -22.10
C THR A 253 68.89 4.61 -21.95
N ARG A 254 68.45 5.55 -21.10
CA ARG A 254 69.20 6.78 -20.81
C ARG A 254 70.55 6.51 -20.13
N ARG A 255 70.61 5.52 -19.23
CA ARG A 255 71.88 5.11 -18.60
C ARG A 255 72.85 4.55 -19.62
N GLN A 256 72.40 3.67 -20.51
CA GLN A 256 73.23 3.14 -21.60
C GLN A 256 73.74 4.24 -22.53
N GLN A 257 72.88 5.18 -22.93
CA GLN A 257 73.30 6.33 -23.74
C GLN A 257 74.32 7.21 -23.00
N PHE A 258 74.14 7.43 -21.70
CA PHE A 258 75.09 8.20 -20.90
C PHE A 258 76.47 7.52 -20.86
N GLU A 259 76.52 6.21 -20.58
CA GLU A 259 77.76 5.42 -20.59
C GLU A 259 78.45 5.45 -21.96
N GLU A 260 77.68 5.33 -23.05
CA GLU A 260 78.21 5.44 -24.42
C GLU A 260 78.79 6.84 -24.68
N THR A 261 78.08 7.92 -24.31
CA THR A 261 78.57 9.30 -24.49
C THR A 261 79.83 9.58 -23.67
N GLU A 262 79.93 9.02 -22.47
CA GLU A 262 81.12 9.14 -21.63
C GLU A 262 82.32 8.41 -22.28
N SER A 263 82.09 7.21 -22.81
CA SER A 263 83.12 6.43 -23.52
C SER A 263 83.62 7.15 -24.78
N LEU A 264 82.72 7.73 -25.58
CA LEU A 264 83.05 8.51 -26.77
C LEU A 264 83.81 9.78 -26.42
N LYS A 265 83.41 10.47 -25.34
CA LYS A 265 84.11 11.66 -24.85
C LYS A 265 85.54 11.31 -24.42
N LYS A 266 85.73 10.22 -23.68
CA LYS A 266 87.06 9.75 -23.28
C LYS A 266 87.94 9.43 -24.49
N SER A 267 87.40 8.72 -25.49
CA SER A 267 88.12 8.45 -26.74
C SER A 267 88.45 9.73 -27.52
N SER A 268 87.54 10.72 -27.55
CA SER A 268 87.80 12.02 -28.15
C SER A 268 88.88 12.79 -27.40
N ASP A 269 88.91 12.76 -26.08
CA ASP A 269 89.95 13.43 -25.28
C ASP A 269 91.33 12.78 -25.50
N GLU A 270 91.38 11.45 -25.59
CA GLU A 270 92.60 10.70 -25.93
C GLU A 270 93.12 11.04 -27.35
N THR A 271 92.25 11.07 -28.35
CA THR A 271 92.62 11.47 -29.73
C THR A 271 93.07 12.92 -29.81
N ASN A 272 92.39 13.84 -29.13
CA ASN A 272 92.79 15.24 -29.02
C ASN A 272 94.17 15.39 -28.34
N ALA A 273 94.46 14.60 -27.30
CA ALA A 273 95.77 14.58 -26.64
C ALA A 273 96.88 14.07 -27.57
N LEU A 274 96.61 13.03 -28.36
CA LEU A 274 97.53 12.52 -29.39
C LEU A 274 97.82 13.58 -30.47
N LEU A 275 96.80 14.28 -30.97
CA LEU A 275 96.95 15.37 -31.94
C LEU A 275 97.81 16.51 -31.37
N ARG A 276 97.58 16.92 -30.13
CA ARG A 276 98.42 17.93 -29.46
C ARG A 276 99.88 17.49 -29.37
N ARG A 277 100.15 16.21 -29.08
CA ARG A 277 101.51 15.66 -29.02
C ARG A 277 102.18 15.62 -30.39
N LEU A 278 101.46 15.25 -31.45
CA LEU A 278 101.97 15.29 -32.83
C LEU A 278 102.30 16.70 -33.29
N LEU A 279 101.44 17.69 -32.99
CA LEU A 279 101.69 19.09 -33.31
C LEU A 279 102.93 19.64 -32.57
N ALA A 280 103.14 19.23 -31.31
CA ALA A 280 104.34 19.59 -30.54
C ALA A 280 105.65 18.94 -31.06
N LEU A 281 105.56 17.85 -31.82
CA LEU A 281 106.71 17.23 -32.50
C LEU A 281 107.02 17.89 -33.85
N ASN A 282 106.05 18.56 -34.46
CA ASN A 282 106.18 19.27 -35.74
C ASN A 282 106.48 20.77 -35.60
N THR A 283 106.66 21.29 -34.38
CA THR A 283 107.23 22.63 -34.17
C THR A 283 108.74 22.60 -34.45
N PRO A 284 109.24 23.30 -35.49
CA PRO A 284 110.67 23.34 -35.79
C PRO A 284 111.44 24.15 -34.73
N PHE A 285 112.64 23.68 -34.43
CA PHE A 285 113.65 24.31 -33.60
C PHE A 285 114.15 25.63 -34.25
N GLY A 286 114.01 26.76 -33.56
CA GLY A 286 114.56 28.09 -33.96
C GLY A 286 113.47 29.17 -34.02
N GLN A 287 113.57 30.36 -33.43
CA GLN A 287 114.70 31.20 -33.03
C GLN A 287 114.36 32.04 -31.77
N PRO A 288 115.37 32.57 -31.05
CA PRO A 288 115.18 33.42 -29.88
C PRO A 288 114.92 34.89 -30.26
N GLN A 289 114.08 35.55 -29.47
CA GLN A 289 114.25 36.95 -29.04
C GLN A 289 113.85 37.06 -27.57
#